data_AF-A0A658NIV1-F1
#
_entry.id   AF-A0A658NIV1-F1
#
_cell.length_a   1.000
_cell.length_b   1.000
_cell.length_c   1.000
_cell.angle_alpha   90.00
_cell.angle_beta   90.00
_cell.angle_gamma   90.00
#
_symmetry.space_group_name_H-M   'P 1'
#
loop_
_entity.id
_entity.type
_entity.pdbx_description
1 polymer ?
#
loop_
_entity_poly.entity_id
_entity_poly.type
_entity_poly.pdbx_seq_one_letter_code
_entity_poly.pdbx_strand_id
1 'polypeptide(L)'
;YIDGMLQRETQVSTFMGNGVTIPHGTNESRTHIRRAALAILQFPDGVDWDGKTAYVAIPIASNSDEHMGILSALATVLADKSKA
;
A
#
# COMPACT_ATOMS: atom_id res chain seq x y z
N TYR A 1 -5.89 -13.04 -5.38
CA TYR A 1 -5.34 -11.69 -5.14
C TYR A 1 -5.03 -11.47 -3.67
N ILE A 2 -5.98 -11.69 -2.75
CA ILE A 2 -5.77 -11.56 -1.29
C ILE A 2 -4.54 -12.36 -0.82
N ASP A 3 -4.43 -13.65 -1.18
CA ASP A 3 -3.27 -14.47 -0.80
C ASP A 3 -1.94 -13.90 -1.31
N GLY A 4 -1.95 -13.32 -2.52
CA GLY A 4 -0.80 -12.63 -3.08
C GLY A 4 -0.45 -11.35 -2.32
N MET A 5 -1.42 -10.64 -1.75
CA MET A 5 -1.15 -9.49 -0.89
C MET A 5 -0.50 -9.92 0.42
N LEU A 6 -1.03 -10.97 1.04
CA LEU A 6 -0.47 -11.54 2.27
C LEU A 6 0.96 -12.04 2.05
N GLN A 7 1.18 -12.80 0.98
CA GLN A 7 2.52 -13.27 0.60
C GLN A 7 3.48 -12.11 0.36
N ARG A 8 3.05 -11.06 -0.34
CA ARG A 8 3.87 -9.86 -0.58
C ARG A 8 4.31 -9.21 0.74
N GLU A 9 3.42 -9.13 1.71
CA GLU A 9 3.72 -8.54 3.03
C GLU A 9 4.74 -9.37 3.80
N THR A 10 4.71 -10.71 3.69
CA THR A 10 5.70 -11.58 4.35
C THR A 10 7.11 -11.48 3.77
N GLN A 11 7.28 -10.95 2.55
CA GLN A 11 8.59 -10.78 1.91
C GLN A 11 9.28 -9.51 2.38
N VAL A 12 8.58 -8.38 2.26
CA VAL A 12 9.06 -7.05 2.66
C VAL A 12 7.83 -6.25 3.04
N SER A 13 7.83 -5.63 4.22
CA SER A 13 6.70 -4.80 4.63
C SER A 13 6.38 -3.72 3.60
N THR A 14 5.09 -3.47 3.37
CA THR A 14 4.60 -2.39 2.51
C THR A 14 4.42 -1.07 3.25
N PHE A 15 4.90 -0.97 4.49
CA PHE A 15 4.95 0.27 5.25
C PHE A 15 5.96 1.26 4.66
N MET A 16 5.50 2.49 4.38
CA MET A 16 6.27 3.50 3.66
C MET A 16 6.83 4.63 4.55
N GLY A 17 6.45 4.67 5.83
CA GLY A 17 6.75 5.81 6.70
C GLY A 17 5.50 6.63 7.03
N ASN A 18 5.62 7.52 8.02
CA ASN A 18 4.57 8.47 8.42
C ASN A 18 3.18 7.84 8.66
N GLY A 19 3.15 6.59 9.16
CA GLY A 19 1.91 5.90 9.45
C GLY A 19 1.15 5.40 8.23
N VAL A 20 1.79 5.31 7.05
CA VAL A 20 1.14 4.84 5.82
C VAL A 20 1.70 3.52 5.34
N THR A 21 0.80 2.62 4.95
CA THR A 21 1.11 1.35 4.30
C THR A 21 0.39 1.24 2.95
N ILE A 22 0.99 0.52 2.00
CA ILE A 22 0.48 0.41 0.62
C ILE A 22 0.39 -1.07 0.22
N PRO A 23 -0.58 -1.81 0.77
CA PRO A 23 -0.68 -3.25 0.54
C PRO A 23 -1.00 -3.56 -0.93
N HIS A 24 -0.26 -4.47 -1.53
CA HIS A 24 -0.47 -4.89 -2.92
C HIS A 24 -0.06 -6.35 -3.10
N GLY A 25 -0.57 -6.98 -4.15
CA GLY A 25 -0.25 -8.37 -4.46
C GLY A 25 1.16 -8.56 -5.03
N THR A 26 1.67 -9.79 -5.01
CA THR A 26 2.87 -10.17 -5.76
C THR A 26 2.67 -10.04 -7.28
N ASN A 27 3.76 -10.10 -8.05
CA ASN A 27 3.72 -10.07 -9.50
C ASN A 27 2.91 -11.23 -10.09
N GLU A 28 3.00 -12.43 -9.52
CA GLU A 28 2.28 -13.63 -9.95
C GLU A 28 0.76 -13.45 -9.76
N SER A 29 0.36 -12.74 -8.70
CA SER A 29 -1.03 -12.49 -8.37
C SER A 29 -1.73 -11.48 -9.30
N ARG A 30 -0.98 -10.77 -10.15
CA ARG A 30 -1.52 -9.77 -11.10
C ARG A 30 -2.53 -10.36 -12.07
N THR A 31 -2.40 -11.66 -12.38
CA THR A 31 -3.35 -12.40 -13.25
C THR A 31 -4.78 -12.41 -12.70
N HIS A 32 -4.96 -12.17 -11.40
CA HIS A 32 -6.28 -12.09 -10.76
C HIS A 32 -6.91 -10.69 -10.82
N ILE A 33 -6.22 -9.69 -11.36
CA ILE A 33 -6.68 -8.30 -11.42
C ILE A 33 -7.54 -8.12 -12.67
N ARG A 34 -8.84 -7.87 -12.45
CA ARG A 34 -9.79 -7.60 -13.54
C ARG A 34 -9.73 -6.17 -14.07
N ARG A 35 -9.42 -5.23 -13.18
CA ARG A 35 -9.27 -3.79 -13.47
C ARG A 35 -8.38 -3.14 -12.41
N ALA A 36 -7.72 -2.05 -12.78
CA ALA A 36 -7.01 -1.23 -11.81
C ALA A 36 -8.00 -0.67 -10.76
N ALA A 37 -7.57 -0.67 -9.50
CA ALA A 37 -8.35 -0.16 -8.38
C ALA A 37 -7.43 0.27 -7.23
N LEU A 38 -7.87 1.28 -6.48
CA LEU A 38 -7.30 1.68 -5.21
C LEU A 38 -8.42 1.84 -4.17
N ALA A 39 -8.08 1.66 -2.91
CA ALA A 39 -8.93 2.05 -1.79
C ALA A 39 -8.10 2.82 -0.75
N ILE A 40 -8.79 3.48 0.18
CA ILE A 40 -8.17 4.14 1.34
C ILE A 40 -8.90 3.63 2.57
N LEU A 41 -8.14 3.10 3.52
CA LEU A 41 -8.62 2.68 4.83
C LEU A 41 -7.93 3.51 5.89
N GLN A 42 -8.70 4.03 6.83
CA GLN A 42 -8.19 4.75 7.98
C GLN A 42 -8.37 3.93 9.25
N PHE A 43 -7.33 3.89 10.07
CA PHE A 43 -7.30 3.30 11.40
C PHE A 43 -6.97 4.43 12.38
N PRO A 44 -7.98 5.13 12.94
CA PRO A 44 -7.74 6.27 13.84
C PRO A 44 -6.86 5.92 15.04
N ASP A 45 -7.04 4.71 15.59
CA ASP A 45 -6.25 4.20 16.72
C ASP A 45 -4.94 3.50 16.28
N GLY A 46 -4.68 3.47 14.98
CA GLY A 46 -3.57 2.74 14.37
C GLY A 46 -3.78 1.22 14.35
N VAL A 47 -3.00 0.56 13.51
CA VAL A 47 -2.86 -0.90 13.45
C VAL A 47 -1.39 -1.26 13.38
N ASP A 48 -0.97 -2.35 14.04
CA ASP A 48 0.39 -2.85 13.92
C ASP A 48 0.64 -3.37 12.50
N TRP A 49 1.75 -2.95 11.93
CA TRP A 49 2.19 -3.27 10.58
C TRP A 49 3.69 -3.52 10.61
N ASP A 50 4.06 -4.78 10.89
CA ASP A 50 5.45 -5.23 11.05
C ASP A 50 6.24 -4.41 12.10
N GLY A 51 5.65 -4.24 13.29
CA GLY A 51 6.22 -3.49 14.41
C GLY A 51 6.14 -1.97 14.28
N LYS A 52 5.45 -1.45 13.25
CA LYS A 52 5.20 -0.03 13.03
C LYS A 52 3.71 0.25 13.06
N THR A 53 3.31 1.41 13.60
CA THR A 53 1.90 1.80 13.61
C THR A 53 1.50 2.42 12.27
N ALA A 54 0.57 1.78 11.56
CA ALA A 54 -0.08 2.35 10.38
C ALA A 54 -1.44 2.94 10.76
N TYR A 55 -1.69 4.18 10.34
CA TYR A 55 -2.98 4.88 10.49
C TYR A 55 -3.76 4.94 9.19
N VAL A 56 -3.09 4.78 8.04
CA VAL A 56 -3.72 4.74 6.72
C VAL A 56 -3.14 3.58 5.92
N ALA A 57 -4.02 2.75 5.35
CA ALA A 57 -3.66 1.77 4.33
C ALA A 57 -4.26 2.18 2.99
N ILE A 58 -3.44 2.20 1.95
CA ILE A 58 -3.88 2.47 0.58
C ILE A 58 -3.63 1.23 -0.27
N PRO A 59 -4.51 0.21 -0.23
CA PRO A 59 -4.30 -0.97 -1.03
C PRO A 59 -4.48 -0.67 -2.52
N ILE A 60 -3.58 -1.20 -3.34
CA ILE A 60 -3.57 -0.97 -4.79
C ILE A 60 -3.57 -2.30 -5.51
N ALA A 61 -4.53 -2.48 -6.43
CA ALA A 61 -4.53 -3.55 -7.41
C ALA A 61 -4.32 -2.96 -8.81
N SER A 62 -3.17 -3.21 -9.42
CA SER A 62 -2.92 -2.92 -10.83
C SER A 62 -2.11 -4.03 -11.51
N ASN A 63 -2.42 -4.31 -12.78
CA ASN A 63 -1.66 -5.24 -13.62
C ASN A 63 -0.43 -4.57 -14.28
N SER A 64 -0.35 -3.25 -14.24
CA SER A 64 0.76 -2.43 -14.74
C SER A 64 1.63 -1.93 -13.59
N ASP A 65 2.81 -1.41 -13.93
CA ASP A 65 3.68 -0.71 -12.96
C ASP A 65 3.18 0.70 -12.62
N GLU A 66 1.94 1.06 -13.00
CA GLU A 66 1.31 2.35 -12.63
C GLU A 66 1.21 2.56 -11.11
N HIS A 67 1.15 1.48 -10.34
CA HIS A 67 1.20 1.56 -8.89
C HIS A 67 2.48 2.25 -8.41
N MET A 68 3.61 2.14 -9.13
CA MET A 68 4.84 2.85 -8.81
C MET A 68 4.72 4.37 -8.96
N GLY A 69 3.97 4.83 -9.96
CA GLY A 69 3.67 6.25 -10.13
C GLY A 69 2.81 6.78 -8.99
N ILE A 70 1.78 6.02 -8.61
CA ILE A 70 0.92 6.34 -7.46
C ILE A 70 1.74 6.35 -6.16
N LEU A 71 2.62 5.38 -5.97
CA LEU A 71 3.53 5.25 -4.84
C LEU A 71 4.48 6.45 -4.72
N SER A 72 5.09 6.88 -5.83
CA SER A 72 5.99 8.03 -5.87
C SER A 72 5.26 9.35 -5.58
N ALA A 73 4.07 9.54 -6.14
CA ALA A 73 3.25 10.71 -5.86
C ALA A 73 2.82 10.75 -4.39
N LEU A 74 2.39 9.63 -3.83
CA LEU A 74 1.98 9.54 -2.43
C LEU A 74 3.15 9.78 -1.47
N ALA A 75 4.31 9.17 -1.73
CA ALA A 75 5.52 9.40 -0.93
C ALA A 75 5.91 10.89 -0.91
N THR A 76 5.75 11.59 -2.04
CA THR A 76 6.00 13.04 -2.15
C THR A 76 5.04 13.85 -1.28
N VAL A 77 3.74 13.52 -1.32
CA VAL A 77 2.72 14.19 -0.49
C VAL A 77 2.96 13.93 0.99
N LEU A 78 3.31 12.70 1.37
CA LEU A 78 3.55 12.33 2.76
C LEU A 78 4.88 12.86 3.32
N ALA A 79 5.87 13.14 2.47
CA ALA A 79 7.13 13.76 2.88
C ALA A 79 6.98 15.27 3.15
N ASP A 80 5.96 15.90 2.57
CA ASP A 80 5.70 17.33 2.72
C ASP A 80 4.85 17.61 3.98
N LYS A 81 5.55 17.91 5.09
CA LYS A 81 4.92 18.27 6.37
C LYS A 81 4.07 19.55 6.31
N SER A 82 4.12 20.32 5.23
CA SER A 82 3.31 21.53 5.05
C SER A 82 1.93 21.27 4.43
N LYS A 83 1.68 20.03 3.98
CA LYS A 83 0.43 19.60 3.32
C LYS A 83 -0.43 18.68 4.19
N ALA A 84 -0.06 18.49 5.46
CA ALA A 84 -0.82 17.74 6.46
C ALA A 84 -1.62 18.69 7.37
#